data_AF-A0A838ES12-F1
#
_entry.id   AF-A0A838ES12-F1
#
_cell.length_a   1.000
_cell.length_b   1.000
_cell.length_c   1.000
_cell.angle_alpha   90.00
_cell.angle_beta   90.00
_cell.angle_gamma   90.00
#
_symmetry.space_group_name_H-M   'P 1'
#
loop_
_entity.id
_entity.type
_entity.pdbx_description
1 polymer ?
#
loop_
_entity_poly.entity_id
_entity_poly.type
_entity_poly.pdbx_seq_one_letter_code
_entity_poly.pdbx_strand_id
1 'polypeptide(L)'
;MLLPPRFSHGFTPFSITKRCSFVTRLGISVCTPWSPTIQITTATNSRCQNGYVWHKATSFDDVCVIPDQYAQVADDNSQASTRLQFNVATGVQSCIAGYVRRQAFGGDNVCVTSDERFIIAEDSNTAITHIVTL
;
A
#
# COMPACT_ATOMS: atom_id res chain seq x y z
N MET A 1 51.93 0.49 39.23
CA MET A 1 50.60 -0.16 39.32
C MET A 1 49.78 0.38 38.17
N LEU A 2 49.62 -0.45 37.14
CA LEU A 2 49.07 -0.09 35.85
C LEU A 2 47.56 -0.37 35.86
N LEU A 3 46.78 0.60 35.39
CA LEU A 3 45.32 0.53 35.24
C LEU A 3 44.93 -0.56 34.23
N PRO A 4 43.89 -1.38 34.49
CA PRO A 4 43.29 -2.23 33.48
C PRO A 4 42.45 -1.41 32.47
N PRO A 5 42.41 -1.80 31.19
CA PRO A 5 41.74 -1.04 30.13
C PRO A 5 40.21 -1.16 30.16
N ARG A 6 39.55 -0.10 29.66
CA ARG A 6 38.10 0.05 29.50
C ARG A 6 37.50 -1.06 28.64
N PHE A 7 36.42 -1.67 29.11
CA PHE A 7 35.56 -2.55 28.33
C PHE A 7 34.66 -1.73 27.39
N SER A 8 35.01 -1.71 26.12
CA SER A 8 34.15 -1.23 25.03
C SER A 8 33.25 -2.38 24.58
N HIS A 9 31.93 -2.19 24.64
CA HIS A 9 30.96 -3.16 24.14
C HIS A 9 31.09 -3.27 22.61
N GLY A 10 31.64 -4.39 22.16
CA GLY A 10 31.70 -4.76 20.75
C GLY A 10 30.35 -5.26 20.26
N PHE A 11 29.69 -4.49 19.41
CA PHE A 11 28.78 -5.02 18.41
C PHE A 11 29.48 -4.89 17.07
N THR A 12 30.09 -5.99 16.63
CA THR A 12 30.58 -6.15 15.26
C THR A 12 29.39 -6.27 14.31
N PRO A 13 29.54 -5.83 13.05
CA PRO A 13 28.47 -5.92 12.06
C PRO A 13 28.18 -7.40 11.77
N PHE A 14 26.89 -7.76 11.75
CA PHE A 14 26.40 -9.06 11.30
C PHE A 14 26.91 -9.32 9.86
N SER A 15 28.02 -10.05 9.76
CA SER A 15 28.45 -10.66 8.53
C SER A 15 27.53 -11.86 8.30
N ILE A 16 26.47 -11.67 7.51
CA ILE A 16 25.57 -12.74 7.09
C ILE A 16 26.40 -13.68 6.21
N THR A 17 26.95 -14.74 6.81
CA THR A 17 27.63 -15.81 6.08
C THR A 17 26.58 -16.54 5.23
N LYS A 18 26.42 -16.11 3.96
CA LYS A 18 25.65 -16.81 2.94
C LYS A 18 26.22 -18.22 2.80
N ARG A 19 25.47 -19.25 3.18
CA ARG A 19 25.81 -20.64 2.86
C ARG A 19 25.60 -20.84 1.35
N CYS A 20 26.67 -20.77 0.58
CA CYS A 20 26.72 -21.32 -0.77
C CYS A 20 27.13 -22.79 -0.68
N SER A 21 26.23 -23.72 -1.01
CA SER A 21 26.62 -25.11 -1.22
C SER A 21 27.33 -25.23 -2.58
N PHE A 22 28.60 -25.65 -2.56
CA PHE A 22 29.40 -25.89 -3.76
C PHE A 22 28.88 -27.15 -4.48
N VAL A 23 28.32 -27.00 -5.68
CA VAL A 23 28.08 -28.12 -6.61
C VAL A 23 29.24 -28.15 -7.60
N THR A 24 30.16 -29.11 -7.42
CA THR A 24 31.47 -29.14 -8.10
C THR A 24 31.44 -29.58 -9.56
N ARG A 25 30.36 -29.34 -10.33
CA ARG A 25 30.35 -29.68 -11.76
C ARG A 25 29.67 -28.59 -12.58
N LEU A 26 30.47 -28.02 -13.50
CA LEU A 26 30.12 -27.10 -14.58
C LEU A 26 30.06 -25.59 -14.27
N GLY A 27 30.90 -25.09 -13.36
CA GLY A 27 31.50 -23.75 -13.50
C GLY A 27 30.57 -22.53 -13.64
N ILE A 28 29.29 -22.63 -13.25
CA ILE A 28 28.37 -21.49 -13.20
C ILE A 28 27.92 -21.37 -11.75
N SER A 29 28.55 -20.44 -11.01
CA SER A 29 28.06 -19.99 -9.71
C SER A 29 26.79 -19.17 -9.92
N VAL A 30 25.64 -19.84 -9.94
CA VAL A 30 24.35 -19.14 -9.81
C VAL A 30 24.14 -18.84 -8.33
N CYS A 31 24.54 -17.65 -7.91
CA CYS A 31 23.99 -17.04 -6.70
C CYS A 31 22.52 -16.73 -7.02
N THR A 32 21.60 -17.64 -6.73
CA THR A 32 20.18 -17.30 -6.83
C THR A 32 19.88 -16.25 -5.76
N PRO A 33 19.40 -15.05 -6.13
CA PRO A 33 18.75 -14.22 -5.14
C PRO A 33 17.54 -15.02 -4.68
N TRP A 34 17.32 -15.09 -3.36
CA TRP A 34 15.95 -15.14 -2.88
C TRP A 34 15.27 -13.92 -3.51
N SER A 35 14.65 -14.11 -4.66
CA SER A 35 13.56 -13.25 -5.06
C SER A 35 12.47 -13.53 -4.03
N PRO A 36 12.05 -12.57 -3.19
CA PRO A 36 10.71 -12.69 -2.64
C PRO A 36 9.82 -12.81 -3.87
N THR A 37 9.18 -13.96 -4.05
CA THR A 37 8.10 -14.05 -5.03
C THR A 37 7.13 -12.95 -4.61
N ILE A 38 7.05 -11.87 -5.39
CA ILE A 38 5.89 -11.00 -5.33
C ILE A 38 4.76 -11.96 -5.72
N GLN A 39 4.01 -12.40 -4.73
CA GLN A 39 2.79 -13.16 -4.93
C GLN A 39 1.83 -12.16 -5.56
N ILE A 40 1.97 -11.92 -6.86
CA ILE A 40 0.91 -11.33 -7.66
C ILE A 40 -0.12 -12.44 -7.77
N THR A 41 -0.88 -12.63 -6.70
CA THR A 41 -2.13 -13.37 -6.76
C THR A 41 -3.00 -12.56 -7.70
N THR A 42 -3.11 -12.98 -8.95
CA THR A 42 -4.26 -12.60 -9.77
C THR A 42 -5.46 -13.22 -9.08
N ALA A 43 -6.02 -12.47 -8.14
CA ALA A 43 -7.02 -12.92 -7.21
C ALA A 43 -8.35 -13.10 -7.94
N THR A 44 -8.52 -14.25 -8.58
CA THR A 44 -9.83 -14.66 -9.08
C THR A 44 -10.69 -15.28 -7.98
N ASN A 45 -10.15 -15.42 -6.74
CA ASN A 45 -10.86 -16.00 -5.62
C ASN A 45 -10.43 -15.42 -4.26
N SER A 46 -10.50 -14.10 -4.10
CA SER A 46 -10.28 -13.43 -2.82
C SER A 46 -11.56 -12.77 -2.30
N ARG A 47 -11.64 -12.57 -0.99
CA ARG A 47 -12.71 -11.82 -0.32
C ARG A 47 -12.16 -11.08 0.89
N CYS A 48 -12.89 -10.07 1.34
CA CYS A 48 -12.59 -9.45 2.62
C CYS A 48 -12.79 -10.43 3.79
N GLN A 49 -11.95 -10.27 4.81
CA GLN A 49 -12.09 -10.91 6.12
C GLN A 49 -13.44 -10.61 6.74
N ASN A 50 -13.88 -11.43 7.71
CA ASN A 50 -15.13 -11.18 8.41
C ASN A 50 -15.09 -9.82 9.14
N GLY A 51 -16.11 -9.00 8.95
CA GLY A 51 -16.17 -7.63 9.48
C GLY A 51 -15.63 -6.55 8.53
N TYR A 52 -15.05 -6.93 7.40
CA TYR A 52 -14.57 -6.03 6.35
C TYR A 52 -15.40 -6.18 5.08
N VAL A 53 -15.47 -5.10 4.31
CA VAL A 53 -16.18 -5.01 3.03
C VAL A 53 -15.28 -4.33 1.99
N TRP A 54 -15.54 -4.60 0.71
CA TRP A 54 -14.83 -3.92 -0.37
C TRP A 54 -15.12 -2.42 -0.32
N HIS A 55 -14.08 -1.59 -0.42
CA HIS A 55 -14.12 -0.13 -0.34
C HIS A 55 -14.95 0.51 -1.46
N LYS A 56 -14.89 -0.04 -2.69
CA LYS A 56 -15.71 0.33 -3.84
C LYS A 56 -15.50 1.77 -4.35
N ALA A 57 -14.24 2.24 -4.39
CA ALA A 57 -13.85 3.41 -5.16
C ALA A 57 -13.97 3.19 -6.68
N THR A 58 -13.77 1.95 -7.14
CA THR A 58 -13.95 1.52 -8.54
C THR A 58 -14.37 0.05 -8.60
N SER A 59 -14.70 -0.47 -9.79
CA SER A 59 -15.03 -1.88 -9.99
C SER A 59 -13.86 -2.84 -9.75
N PHE A 60 -12.62 -2.32 -9.84
CA PHE A 60 -11.36 -3.04 -9.62
C PHE A 60 -10.68 -2.63 -8.31
N ASP A 61 -11.47 -2.15 -7.35
CA ASP A 61 -10.95 -1.76 -6.05
C ASP A 61 -10.75 -2.99 -5.16
N ASP A 62 -9.49 -3.30 -4.90
CA ASP A 62 -9.06 -4.43 -4.06
C ASP A 62 -8.74 -4.01 -2.61
N VAL A 63 -9.27 -2.87 -2.15
CA VAL A 63 -9.13 -2.42 -0.76
C VAL A 63 -10.30 -2.93 0.09
N CYS A 64 -10.00 -3.56 1.23
CA CYS A 64 -10.98 -3.98 2.23
C CYS A 64 -10.98 -2.99 3.41
N VAL A 65 -12.16 -2.49 3.77
CA VAL A 65 -12.39 -1.46 4.79
C VAL A 65 -13.50 -1.87 5.75
N ILE A 66 -13.68 -1.14 6.85
CA ILE A 66 -14.84 -1.33 7.73
C ILE A 66 -16.13 -0.78 7.09
N PRO A 67 -17.33 -1.23 7.52
CA PRO A 67 -18.60 -0.80 6.94
C PRO A 67 -18.83 0.71 6.93
N ASP A 68 -18.35 1.43 7.96
CA ASP A 68 -18.51 2.88 8.06
C ASP A 68 -17.68 3.61 6.98
N GLN A 69 -16.46 3.15 6.71
CA GLN A 69 -15.62 3.67 5.62
C GLN A 69 -16.25 3.37 4.25
N TYR A 70 -16.85 2.20 4.05
CA TYR A 70 -17.61 1.90 2.83
C TYR A 70 -18.79 2.88 2.63
N ALA A 71 -19.51 3.23 3.70
CA ALA A 71 -20.58 4.21 3.63
C ALA A 71 -20.05 5.62 3.29
N GLN A 72 -18.90 6.01 3.85
CA GLN A 72 -18.23 7.27 3.53
C GLN A 72 -17.83 7.34 2.05
N VAL A 73 -17.30 6.26 1.50
CA VAL A 73 -16.93 6.17 0.08
C VAL A 73 -18.14 6.27 -0.84
N ALA A 74 -19.25 5.65 -0.45
CA ALA A 74 -20.49 5.77 -1.20
C ALA A 74 -21.00 7.22 -1.21
N ASP A 75 -20.92 7.94 -0.08
CA ASP A 75 -21.24 9.36 0.01
C ASP A 75 -20.30 10.20 -0.88
N ASP A 76 -18.99 9.99 -0.79
CA ASP A 76 -17.99 10.72 -1.57
C ASP A 76 -18.17 10.50 -3.08
N ASN A 77 -18.42 9.26 -3.49
CA ASN A 77 -18.73 8.93 -4.88
C ASN A 77 -20.00 9.65 -5.37
N SER A 78 -21.03 9.77 -4.51
CA SER A 78 -22.28 10.48 -4.84
C SER A 78 -22.09 11.99 -5.02
N GLN A 79 -21.10 12.57 -4.33
CA GLN A 79 -20.78 13.99 -4.36
C GLN A 79 -19.65 14.34 -5.35
N ALA A 80 -19.20 13.39 -6.16
CA ALA A 80 -18.07 13.59 -7.07
C ALA A 80 -18.28 14.78 -8.02
N SER A 81 -19.49 14.94 -8.56
CA SER A 81 -19.80 16.05 -9.49
C SER A 81 -19.96 17.40 -8.79
N THR A 82 -20.41 17.43 -7.53
CA THR A 82 -20.70 18.66 -6.79
C THR A 82 -19.43 19.29 -6.17
N ARG A 83 -18.39 18.48 -5.94
CA ARG A 83 -17.11 18.90 -5.36
C ARG A 83 -16.03 19.22 -6.40
N LEU A 84 -16.36 19.18 -7.69
CA LEU A 84 -15.47 19.55 -8.79
C LEU A 84 -15.80 20.94 -9.34
N GLN A 85 -14.76 21.65 -9.77
CA GLN A 85 -14.85 22.90 -10.51
C GLN A 85 -14.05 22.79 -11.81
N PHE A 86 -14.67 23.19 -12.92
CA PHE A 86 -14.02 23.31 -14.21
C PHE A 86 -13.45 24.72 -14.39
N ASN A 87 -12.15 24.82 -14.67
CA ASN A 87 -11.51 26.08 -15.01
C ASN A 87 -11.53 26.27 -16.54
N VAL A 88 -12.35 27.22 -17.02
CA VAL A 88 -12.50 27.50 -18.46
C VAL A 88 -11.24 28.09 -19.12
N ALA A 89 -10.37 28.74 -18.35
CA ALA A 89 -9.14 29.34 -18.88
C ALA A 89 -8.05 28.29 -19.11
N THR A 90 -8.01 27.24 -18.28
CA THR A 90 -7.00 26.17 -18.39
C THR A 90 -7.54 24.88 -18.99
N GLY A 91 -8.87 24.71 -19.04
CA GLY A 91 -9.51 23.47 -19.48
C GLY A 91 -9.37 22.31 -18.48
N VAL A 92 -8.97 22.58 -17.24
CA VAL A 92 -8.69 21.56 -16.20
C VAL A 92 -9.80 21.51 -15.16
N GLN A 93 -10.18 20.31 -14.71
CA GLN A 93 -11.02 20.11 -13.54
C GLN A 93 -10.19 20.02 -12.27
N SER A 94 -10.62 20.71 -11.22
CA SER A 94 -9.99 20.71 -9.89
C SER A 94 -11.05 20.55 -8.80
N CYS A 95 -10.64 20.23 -7.58
CA CYS A 95 -11.55 20.21 -6.44
C CYS A 95 -11.90 21.63 -6.00
N ILE A 96 -13.14 21.84 -5.54
CA ILE A 96 -13.55 23.12 -4.93
C ILE A 96 -12.75 23.41 -3.65
N ALA A 97 -12.77 24.65 -3.19
CA ALA A 97 -12.09 25.06 -1.96
C ALA A 97 -12.53 24.19 -0.76
N GLY A 98 -11.56 23.75 0.05
CA GLY A 98 -11.77 22.85 1.19
C GLY A 98 -11.70 21.36 0.85
N TYR A 99 -11.59 21.01 -0.43
CA TYR A 99 -11.49 19.63 -0.88
C TYR A 99 -10.19 19.37 -1.65
N VAL A 100 -9.74 18.13 -1.58
CA VAL A 100 -8.57 17.62 -2.28
C VAL A 100 -8.93 16.36 -3.05
N ARG A 101 -8.14 16.02 -4.07
CA ARG A 101 -8.32 14.76 -4.80
C ARG A 101 -8.14 13.60 -3.83
N ARG A 102 -9.12 12.69 -3.82
CA ARG A 102 -9.08 11.48 -2.98
C ARG A 102 -7.89 10.58 -3.29
N GLN A 103 -7.57 10.45 -4.57
CA GLN A 103 -6.44 9.66 -5.06
C GLN A 103 -6.48 8.18 -4.65
N ALA A 104 -7.67 7.58 -4.62
CA ALA A 104 -7.80 6.14 -4.40
C ALA A 104 -7.20 5.32 -5.55
N PHE A 105 -7.19 5.87 -6.78
CA PHE A 105 -6.59 5.25 -7.95
C PHE A 105 -6.20 6.30 -9.00
N GLY A 106 -5.51 5.87 -10.06
CA GLY A 106 -5.13 6.72 -11.19
C GLY A 106 -6.35 7.26 -11.94
N GLY A 107 -6.50 8.59 -12.02
CA GLY A 107 -7.66 9.23 -12.65
C GLY A 107 -8.88 9.40 -11.74
N ASP A 108 -8.76 9.11 -10.44
CA ASP A 108 -9.85 9.26 -9.47
C ASP A 108 -10.34 10.71 -9.38
N ASN A 109 -11.55 10.98 -9.89
CA ASN A 109 -12.17 12.30 -9.94
C ASN A 109 -12.94 12.70 -8.68
N VAL A 110 -12.93 11.86 -7.65
CA VAL A 110 -13.61 12.16 -6.39
C VAL A 110 -12.78 13.14 -5.55
N CYS A 111 -13.47 14.11 -4.97
CA CYS A 111 -12.90 15.12 -4.08
C CYS A 111 -13.41 14.89 -2.65
N VAL A 112 -12.50 14.85 -1.69
CA VAL A 112 -12.75 14.58 -0.26
C VAL A 112 -12.05 15.62 0.61
N THR A 113 -12.29 15.60 1.92
CA THR A 113 -11.54 16.46 2.85
C THR A 113 -10.08 16.01 2.95
N SER A 114 -9.20 16.89 3.43
CA SER A 114 -7.79 16.53 3.63
C SER A 114 -7.59 15.38 4.62
N ASP A 115 -8.43 15.31 5.66
CA ASP A 115 -8.37 14.25 6.67
C ASP A 115 -8.82 12.91 6.09
N GLU A 116 -9.88 12.91 5.27
CA GLU A 116 -10.35 11.69 4.60
C GLU A 116 -9.31 11.14 3.62
N ARG A 117 -8.61 12.02 2.89
CA ARG A 117 -7.49 11.60 2.04
C ARG A 117 -6.38 10.90 2.83
N PHE A 118 -6.17 11.28 4.10
CA PHE A 118 -5.20 10.60 4.96
C PHE A 118 -5.66 9.20 5.35
N ILE A 119 -6.93 9.06 5.74
CA ILE A 119 -7.55 7.76 6.08
C ILE A 119 -7.46 6.80 4.89
N ILE A 120 -7.82 7.25 3.69
CA ILE A 120 -7.81 6.43 2.47
C ILE A 120 -6.40 5.99 2.10
N ALA A 121 -5.39 6.84 2.35
CA ALA A 121 -4.01 6.46 2.14
C ALA A 121 -3.57 5.37 3.13
N GLU A 122 -4.04 5.42 4.39
CA GLU A 122 -3.80 4.37 5.38
C GLU A 122 -4.48 3.06 4.98
N ASP A 123 -5.77 3.08 4.62
CA ASP A 123 -6.52 1.91 4.16
C ASP A 123 -5.85 1.25 2.94
N SER A 124 -5.35 2.07 2.01
CA SER A 124 -4.62 1.56 0.83
C SER A 124 -3.31 0.85 1.21
N ASN A 125 -2.62 1.31 2.26
CA ASN A 125 -1.37 0.69 2.74
C ASN A 125 -1.63 -0.63 3.48
N THR A 126 -2.81 -0.80 4.08
CA THR A 126 -3.19 -2.00 4.84
C THR A 126 -4.12 -2.94 4.06
N ALA A 127 -4.54 -2.58 2.85
CA ALA A 127 -5.52 -3.28 2.01
C ALA A 127 -5.36 -4.80 2.00
N ILE A 128 -4.15 -5.31 1.75
CA ILE A 128 -3.87 -6.75 1.63
C ILE A 128 -4.04 -7.48 2.96
N THR A 129 -3.87 -6.80 4.10
CA THR A 129 -3.95 -7.42 5.42
C THR A 129 -5.36 -7.87 5.80
N HIS A 130 -6.38 -7.36 5.09
CA HIS A 130 -7.80 -7.64 5.31
C HIS A 130 -8.42 -8.54 4.23
N ILE A 131 -7.61 -9.16 3.39
CA ILE A 131 -8.04 -10.07 2.32
C ILE A 131 -7.76 -11.53 2.72
N VAL A 132 -8.68 -12.44 2.41
CA VAL A 132 -8.45 -13.90 2.46
C VAL A 132 -8.59 -14.51 1.07
N THR A 133 -7.70 -15.44 0.76
CA THR A 133 -7.79 -16.29 -0.44
C THR A 133 -8.62 -17.51 -0.11
N LEU A 134 -9.50 -17.90 -1.05
CA LEU A 134 -10.32 -19.09 -0.97
C LEU A 134 -9.60 -20.33 -1.52
#